data_AF-A0A0A9H4Z2-F1
#
_entry.id   AF-A0A0A9H4Z2-F1
#
_cell.length_a   1.000
_cell.length_b   1.000
_cell.length_c   1.000
_cell.angle_alpha   90.00
_cell.angle_beta   90.00
_cell.angle_gamma   90.00
#
_symmetry.space_group_name_H-M   'P 1'
#
loop_
_entity.id
_entity.type
_entity.pdbx_description
1 polymer ?
#
loop_
_entity_poly.entity_id
_entity_poly.type
_entity_poly.pdbx_seq_one_letter_code
_entity_poly.pdbx_strand_id
1 'polypeptide(L)'
;MWHPNVYPDGQVCISILHPPGEDPNGYELASERWTPVHTVESIVLSIISMLSSPNDESPANIEAAKEWREKREDFKKKVRGCVRKSQEML
;
A
#
# COMPACT_ATOMS: atom_id res chain seq x y z
N MET A 1 -10.06 3.34 3.85
CA MET A 1 -9.41 3.23 2.51
C MET A 1 -9.59 1.79 2.00
N TRP A 2 -9.50 1.52 0.69
CA TRP A 2 -9.59 0.15 0.13
C TRP A 2 -8.38 -0.12 -0.76
N HIS A 3 -7.36 -0.80 -0.24
CA HIS A 3 -6.10 -1.03 -0.94
C HIS A 3 -5.37 -2.27 -0.37
N PRO A 4 -4.72 -3.13 -1.19
CA PRO A 4 -3.99 -4.31 -0.71
C PRO A 4 -2.91 -4.01 0.34
N ASN A 5 -2.19 -2.91 0.18
CA ASN A 5 -1.08 -2.49 1.06
C ASN A 5 -1.47 -1.46 2.14
N VAL A 6 -2.76 -1.33 2.46
CA VAL A 6 -3.23 -0.43 3.53
C VAL A 6 -4.13 -1.22 4.48
N TYR A 7 -3.75 -1.26 5.76
CA TYR A 7 -4.52 -1.94 6.80
C TYR A 7 -5.91 -1.31 7.00
N PRO A 8 -6.88 -2.04 7.58
CA PRO A 8 -8.23 -1.51 7.83
C PRO A 8 -8.25 -0.24 8.70
N ASP A 9 -7.25 -0.06 9.57
CA ASP A 9 -7.08 1.12 10.42
C ASP A 9 -6.41 2.31 9.71
N GLY A 10 -5.96 2.13 8.45
CA GLY A 10 -5.34 3.16 7.64
C GLY A 10 -3.81 3.17 7.65
N GLN A 11 -3.15 2.29 8.42
CA GLN A 11 -1.69 2.17 8.36
C GLN A 11 -1.24 1.67 6.98
N VAL A 12 -0.19 2.28 6.42
CA VAL A 12 0.38 1.92 5.11
C VAL A 12 1.53 0.93 5.31
N CYS A 13 1.54 -0.16 4.53
CA CYS A 13 2.53 -1.22 4.62
C CYS A 13 3.29 -1.34 3.29
N ILE A 14 4.45 -0.69 3.21
CA ILE A 14 5.36 -0.70 2.06
C ILE A 14 6.80 -0.74 2.55
N SER A 15 7.69 -1.37 1.76
CA SER A 15 9.08 -1.65 2.13
C SER A 15 9.82 -0.43 2.70
N ILE A 16 9.71 0.74 2.05
CA ILE A 16 10.37 2.00 2.48
C ILE A 16 10.04 2.43 3.93
N LEU A 17 8.92 1.96 4.49
CA LEU A 17 8.48 2.26 5.86
C LEU A 17 8.84 1.14 6.86
N HIS A 18 9.35 0.00 6.40
CA HIS A 18 9.75 -1.09 7.28
C HIS A 18 11.04 -0.73 8.04
N PRO A 19 11.21 -1.26 9.27
CA PRO A 19 12.41 -1.01 10.06
C PRO A 19 13.70 -1.36 9.30
N PRO A 20 14.79 -0.61 9.52
CA PRO A 20 16.07 -0.85 8.85
C PRO A 20 16.63 -2.23 9.21
N GLY A 21 17.43 -2.79 8.31
CA GLY A 21 18.08 -4.09 8.48
C GLY A 21 17.69 -5.10 7.41
N GLU A 22 18.14 -6.35 7.56
CA GLU A 22 17.73 -7.44 6.68
C GLU A 22 16.31 -7.89 7.00
N ASP A 23 15.53 -8.21 5.97
CA ASP A 23 14.19 -8.75 6.14
C ASP A 23 14.27 -10.17 6.72
N PRO A 24 13.65 -10.46 7.88
CA PRO A 24 13.67 -11.80 8.48
C PRO A 24 13.11 -12.89 7.55
N ASN A 25 12.24 -12.51 6.61
CA ASN A 25 11.61 -13.44 5.67
C ASN A 25 12.34 -13.52 4.32
N GLY A 26 13.32 -12.65 4.07
CA GLY A 26 14.10 -12.60 2.84
C GLY A 26 13.34 -12.11 1.60
N TYR A 27 12.21 -11.43 1.76
CA TYR A 27 11.43 -10.89 0.63
C TYR A 27 11.93 -9.52 0.16
N GLU A 28 12.60 -8.78 1.03
CA GLU A 28 13.05 -7.40 0.76
C GLU A 28 14.55 -7.25 0.98
N LEU A 29 15.20 -6.46 0.14
CA LEU A 29 16.58 -6.03 0.35
C LEU A 29 16.64 -4.95 1.42
N ALA A 30 17.72 -4.92 2.20
CA ALA A 30 17.95 -3.85 3.19
C ALA A 30 17.94 -2.44 2.55
N SER A 31 18.28 -2.32 1.27
CA SER A 31 18.22 -1.08 0.49
C SER A 31 16.80 -0.62 0.13
N GLU A 32 15.82 -1.53 0.13
CA GLU A 32 14.42 -1.22 -0.14
C GLU A 32 13.67 -0.76 1.12
N ARG A 33 14.25 -1.00 2.30
CA ARG A 33 13.69 -0.65 3.60
C ARG A 33 14.01 0.79 4.01
N TRP A 34 13.57 1.19 5.20
CA TRP A 34 13.89 2.52 5.72
C TRP A 34 15.41 2.73 5.82
N THR A 35 15.88 3.87 5.31
CA THR A 35 17.25 4.33 5.44
C THR A 35 17.25 5.84 5.72
N PRO A 36 18.26 6.39 6.41
CA PRO A 36 18.29 7.83 6.73
C PRO A 36 18.34 8.77 5.52
N VAL A 37 18.56 8.25 4.30
CA VAL A 37 18.57 9.05 3.07
C VAL A 37 17.17 9.30 2.51
N HIS A 38 16.16 8.55 2.95
CA HIS A 38 14.79 8.75 2.50
C HIS A 38 14.21 10.04 3.06
N THR A 39 13.47 10.75 2.22
CA THR A 39 12.79 11.99 2.57
C THR A 39 11.28 11.77 2.61
N VAL A 40 10.54 12.74 3.16
CA VAL A 40 9.08 12.71 3.06
C VAL A 40 8.64 12.66 1.60
N GLU A 41 9.35 13.34 0.70
CA GLU A 41 9.08 13.29 -0.74
C GLU A 41 9.25 11.89 -1.31
N SER A 42 10.36 11.19 -1.02
CA SER A 42 10.56 9.83 -1.53
C SER A 42 9.51 8.84 -1.00
N ILE A 43 9.07 9.02 0.25
CA ILE A 43 7.95 8.26 0.83
C ILE A 43 6.65 8.53 0.08
N VAL A 44 6.30 9.80 -0.16
CA VAL A 44 5.05 10.16 -0.86
C VAL A 44 5.06 9.64 -2.30
N LEU A 45 6.20 9.73 -3.00
CA LEU A 45 6.36 9.14 -4.33
C LEU A 45 6.16 7.63 -4.32
N SER A 46 6.69 6.93 -3.30
CA SER A 46 6.47 5.49 -3.11
C SER A 46 4.99 5.17 -2.90
N ILE A 47 4.26 5.98 -2.11
CA ILE A 47 2.81 5.83 -1.91
C ILE A 47 2.04 6.03 -3.23
N ILE A 48 2.38 7.05 -4.02
CA ILE A 48 1.74 7.28 -5.34
C ILE A 48 1.98 6.10 -6.28
N SER A 49 3.20 5.57 -6.30
CA SER A 49 3.55 4.37 -7.07
C SER A 49 2.74 3.16 -6.60
N MET A 50 2.66 2.94 -5.29
CA MET A 50 1.89 1.86 -4.68
C MET A 50 0.39 1.94 -5.02
N LEU A 51 -0.21 3.14 -4.99
CA LEU A 51 -1.62 3.32 -5.35
C LEU A 51 -1.89 2.97 -6.83
N SER A 52 -0.88 3.14 -7.69
CA SER A 52 -0.96 2.85 -9.12
C SER A 52 -0.76 1.37 -9.42
N SER A 53 0.14 0.73 -8.68
CA SER A 53 0.54 -0.67 -8.83
C SER A 53 0.54 -1.38 -7.46
N PRO A 54 -0.61 -1.88 -7.00
CA PRO A 54 -0.70 -2.57 -5.72
C PRO A 54 0.16 -3.84 -5.69
N ASN A 55 0.82 -4.10 -4.56
CA ASN A 55 1.51 -5.37 -4.30
C ASN A 55 0.56 -6.32 -3.55
N ASP A 56 0.25 -7.46 -4.17
CA ASP A 56 -0.66 -8.46 -3.62
C ASP A 56 0.04 -9.74 -3.11
N GLU A 57 1.37 -9.80 -3.18
CA GLU A 57 2.20 -10.89 -2.63
C GLU A 57 2.28 -10.84 -1.10
N SER A 58 2.30 -9.62 -0.53
CA SER A 58 2.36 -9.36 0.92
C SER A 58 1.28 -8.35 1.36
N PRO A 59 -0.02 -8.72 1.30
CA PRO A 59 -1.09 -7.77 1.51
C PRO A 59 -1.34 -7.46 2.99
N ALA A 60 -1.39 -6.18 3.33
CA ALA A 60 -1.91 -5.69 4.62
C ALA A 60 -3.43 -5.83 4.75
N ASN A 61 -4.14 -5.82 3.61
CA ASN A 61 -5.57 -6.06 3.53
C ASN A 61 -5.85 -7.22 2.57
N ILE A 62 -6.06 -8.39 3.17
CA ILE A 62 -6.27 -9.67 2.46
C ILE A 62 -7.53 -9.61 1.58
N GLU A 63 -8.60 -8.97 2.04
CA GLU A 63 -9.84 -8.85 1.29
C GLU A 63 -9.67 -7.97 0.04
N ALA A 64 -9.01 -6.82 0.19
CA ALA A 64 -8.71 -5.93 -0.93
C ALA A 64 -7.78 -6.60 -1.95
N ALA A 65 -6.80 -7.38 -1.49
CA ALA A 65 -5.90 -8.15 -2.36
C ALA A 65 -6.62 -9.28 -3.11
N LYS A 66 -7.53 -10.00 -2.43
CA LYS A 66 -8.36 -11.03 -3.06
C LYS A 66 -9.26 -10.43 -4.15
N GLU A 67 -9.92 -9.31 -3.86
CA GLU A 67 -10.75 -8.62 -4.86
C GLU A 67 -9.91 -8.04 -6.00
N TRP A 68 -8.71 -7.54 -5.72
CA TRP A 68 -7.78 -7.09 -6.75
C TRP A 68 -7.46 -8.22 -7.75
N ARG A 69 -7.16 -9.43 -7.26
CA ARG A 69 -6.84 -10.60 -8.09
C ARG A 69 -8.03 -11.20 -8.81
N GLU A 70 -9.11 -11.46 -8.06
CA GLU A 70 -10.21 -12.32 -8.53
C GLU A 70 -11.42 -11.52 -9.04
N LYS A 71 -11.61 -10.28 -8.56
CA LYS A 71 -12.84 -9.49 -8.77
C LYS A 71 -12.52 -8.02 -9.04
N ARG A 72 -11.71 -7.78 -10.08
CA ARG A 72 -11.15 -6.45 -10.39
C ARG A 72 -12.21 -5.34 -10.52
N GLU A 73 -13.40 -5.67 -11.02
CA GLU A 73 -14.51 -4.70 -11.16
C GLU A 73 -15.15 -4.32 -9.81
N ASP A 74 -15.32 -5.28 -8.89
CA ASP A 74 -15.82 -5.00 -7.53
C ASP A 74 -14.80 -4.14 -6.76
N PHE A 75 -13.51 -4.45 -6.90
CA PHE A 75 -12.43 -3.64 -6.35
C PHE A 75 -12.53 -2.19 -6.83
N LYS A 76 -12.64 -1.98 -8.16
CA LYS A 76 -12.78 -0.63 -8.75
C LYS A 76 -14.02 0.10 -8.21
N LYS A 77 -15.14 -0.60 -8.06
CA LYS A 77 -16.38 -0.03 -7.52
C LYS A 77 -16.20 0.48 -6.09
N LYS A 78 -15.56 -0.31 -5.21
CA LYS A 78 -15.26 0.12 -3.83
C LYS A 78 -14.29 1.28 -3.78
N VAL A 79 -13.21 1.25 -4.56
CA VAL A 79 -12.24 2.34 -4.65
C VAL A 79 -12.89 3.64 -5.11
N ARG A 80 -13.73 3.62 -6.16
CA ARG A 80 -14.51 4.80 -6.58
C ARG A 80 -15.41 5.33 -5.47
N GLY A 81 -16.00 4.44 -4.68
CA GLY A 81 -16.77 4.81 -3.49
C GLY A 81 -15.92 5.54 -2.44
N CYS A 82 -14.68 5.10 -2.20
CA CYS A 82 -13.73 5.79 -1.32
C CYS A 82 -13.36 7.19 -1.86
N VAL A 83 -13.06 7.31 -3.15
CA VAL A 83 -12.71 8.59 -3.80
C VAL A 83 -13.83 9.61 -3.66
N ARG A 84 -15.07 9.19 -3.92
CA ARG A 84 -16.24 10.08 -3.77
C ARG A 84 -16.40 10.54 -2.32
N LYS A 85 -16.36 9.60 -1.36
CA LYS A 85 -16.49 9.94 0.07
C LYS A 85 -15.41 10.92 0.53
N SER A 86 -14.16 10.78 0.07
CA SER A 86 -13.09 11.71 0.46
C SER A 86 -13.25 13.12 -0.09
N GLN A 87 -13.99 13.31 -1.19
CA GLN A 87 -14.28 14.63 -1.76
C GLN A 87 -15.46 15.31 -1.06
N GLU A 88 -16.41 14.53 -0.51
CA GLU A 88 -17.58 15.03 0.23
C GLU A 88 -17.26 15.43 1.68
N MET A 89 -16.12 14.97 2.21
CA MET A 89 -15.68 15.26 3.58
C MET A 89 -14.80 16.53 3.70
N LEU A 90 -14.60 17.25 2.59
CA LEU A 90 -13.97 18.57 2.53
C LEU A 90 -15.02 19.68 2.59
#